data_AF-A0A0E0LPQ5-F1
#
_entry.id   AF-A0A0E0LPQ5-F1
#
_cell.length_a   1.000
_cell.length_b   1.000
_cell.length_c   1.000
_cell.angle_alpha   90.00
_cell.angle_beta   90.00
_cell.angle_gamma   90.00
#
_symmetry.space_group_name_H-M   'P 1'
#
loop_
_entity.id
_entity.type
_entity.pdbx_description
1 polymer ?
#
loop_
_entity_poly.entity_id
_entity_poly.type
_entity_poly.pdbx_seq_one_letter_code
_entity_poly.pdbx_strand_id
1 'polypeptide(L)'
;MVISSSFSSPFDLTNSVPICRPQGIDLVAGGRNKKTKRTAPRSEDVYLKLIVKLYRFLVRRTKSHFNAVILKRLFMSKTNRPPLSMRRLVRFMEGKGDQIAVIVGTVTDDKRIYEVPAMKVAALRFTETARARIINAGGECLTFDQLALRAPLGQNTVLLRGPKNAREAVKHFGPAPGVPHSNTKPYVRSKGRKFEKARGRRNSKGFKV
;
A
#
# COMPACT_ATOMS: atom_id res chain seq x y z
N MET A 1 32.79 -76.60 24.26
CA MET A 1 32.13 -77.24 23.10
C MET A 1 30.65 -76.92 23.16
N VAL A 2 30.01 -76.85 22.02
CA VAL A 2 28.84 -76.02 21.68
C VAL A 2 27.51 -76.64 22.13
N ILE A 3 26.47 -75.79 22.21
CA ILE A 3 25.04 -76.00 21.84
C ILE A 3 23.98 -76.07 22.97
N SER A 4 23.00 -75.16 22.83
CA SER A 4 21.54 -75.26 23.15
C SER A 4 21.11 -75.31 24.62
N SER A 5 19.95 -74.81 25.05
CA SER A 5 18.79 -74.11 24.44
C SER A 5 17.74 -73.95 25.56
N SER A 6 16.96 -72.87 25.56
CA SER A 6 15.51 -72.82 25.94
C SER A 6 15.13 -71.35 26.21
N PHE A 7 14.47 -70.64 25.30
CA PHE A 7 13.01 -70.57 25.09
C PHE A 7 12.19 -70.30 26.37
N SER A 8 11.70 -69.06 26.51
CA SER A 8 10.31 -68.74 26.90
C SER A 8 10.12 -67.21 27.03
N SER A 9 9.27 -66.66 26.16
CA SER A 9 8.55 -65.40 26.42
C SER A 9 7.32 -65.71 27.27
N PRO A 10 6.83 -64.75 28.08
CA PRO A 10 5.75 -63.92 27.56
C PRO A 10 5.83 -62.44 27.99
N PHE A 11 5.23 -61.62 27.12
CA PHE A 11 4.56 -60.35 27.42
C PHE A 11 4.14 -60.20 28.90
N ASP A 12 4.49 -59.06 29.52
CA ASP A 12 3.47 -58.23 30.16
C ASP A 12 3.94 -56.79 30.39
N LEU A 13 3.32 -55.91 29.61
CA LEU A 13 2.82 -54.57 29.93
C LEU A 13 3.18 -54.11 31.36
N THR A 14 4.17 -53.25 31.52
CA THR A 14 3.91 -51.83 31.81
C THR A 14 5.13 -51.02 31.37
N ASN A 15 5.25 -50.84 30.05
CA ASN A 15 5.86 -49.63 29.52
C ASN A 15 5.14 -48.45 30.19
N SER A 16 5.77 -47.86 31.20
CA SER A 16 5.46 -46.51 31.61
C SER A 16 5.86 -45.61 30.43
N VAL A 17 4.96 -45.55 29.44
CA VAL A 17 4.96 -44.50 28.44
C VAL A 17 5.19 -43.23 29.23
N PRO A 18 6.25 -42.45 29.00
CA PRO A 18 6.26 -41.10 29.52
C PRO A 18 5.04 -40.47 28.86
N ILE A 19 3.95 -40.37 29.62
CA ILE A 19 2.79 -39.58 29.25
C ILE A 19 3.42 -38.23 28.96
N CYS A 20 3.58 -37.91 27.68
CA CYS A 20 4.08 -36.64 27.24
C CYS A 20 3.00 -35.68 27.71
N ARG A 21 3.12 -35.20 28.95
CA ARG A 21 2.24 -34.17 29.51
C ARG A 21 2.26 -33.08 28.47
N PRO A 22 1.11 -32.65 27.92
CA PRO A 22 1.11 -31.55 26.97
C PRO A 22 1.80 -30.39 27.68
N GLN A 23 3.04 -30.10 27.26
CA GLN A 23 3.81 -29.00 27.83
C GLN A 23 2.97 -27.76 27.52
N GLY A 24 2.49 -27.10 28.58
CA GLY A 24 1.77 -25.84 28.44
C GLY A 24 2.66 -24.90 27.64
N ILE A 25 2.20 -24.52 26.44
CA ILE A 25 3.01 -23.68 25.57
C ILE A 25 3.00 -22.28 26.18
N ASP A 26 4.13 -21.87 26.76
CA ASP A 26 4.30 -20.51 27.26
C ASP A 26 4.46 -19.55 26.07
N LEU A 27 3.37 -18.84 25.75
CA LEU A 27 3.30 -17.93 24.62
C LEU A 27 3.17 -16.49 25.13
N VAL A 28 4.29 -15.79 25.28
CA VAL A 28 4.39 -14.36 25.66
C VAL A 28 3.47 -13.46 24.81
N ALA A 29 3.20 -13.84 23.56
CA ALA A 29 2.33 -13.13 22.61
C ALA A 29 1.14 -13.95 22.08
N GLY A 30 0.77 -15.06 22.75
CA GLY A 30 -0.52 -15.72 22.57
C GLY A 30 -0.82 -16.28 21.16
N GLY A 31 0.08 -17.08 20.58
CA GLY A 31 -0.28 -18.01 19.49
C GLY A 31 -0.78 -17.37 18.19
N ARG A 32 -2.10 -17.37 17.94
CA ARG A 32 -2.70 -17.03 16.63
C ARG A 32 -2.50 -15.55 16.25
N ASN A 33 -1.56 -15.29 15.34
CA ASN A 33 -1.28 -13.96 14.83
C ASN A 33 -2.41 -13.36 13.98
N LYS A 34 -2.98 -12.24 14.44
CA LYS A 34 -4.02 -11.49 13.70
C LYS A 34 -3.43 -10.75 12.50
N LYS A 35 -3.97 -11.00 11.31
CA LYS A 35 -3.62 -10.26 10.08
C LYS A 35 -4.43 -8.96 10.02
N THR A 36 -3.81 -7.81 10.30
CA THR A 36 -4.45 -6.48 10.26
C THR A 36 -4.57 -5.88 8.85
N LYS A 37 -4.02 -6.57 7.83
CA LYS A 37 -4.04 -6.11 6.43
C LYS A 37 -5.25 -6.66 5.67
N ARG A 38 -5.72 -5.90 4.67
CA ARG A 38 -6.77 -6.35 3.75
C ARG A 38 -6.28 -7.50 2.88
N THR A 39 -7.08 -8.56 2.80
CA THR A 39 -6.83 -9.77 1.99
C THR A 39 -7.58 -9.75 0.66
N ALA A 40 -8.66 -8.98 0.56
CA ALA A 40 -9.50 -8.83 -0.61
C ALA A 40 -9.96 -7.37 -0.78
N PRO A 41 -10.32 -6.93 -1.99
CA PRO A 41 -10.94 -5.62 -2.18
C PRO A 41 -12.32 -5.61 -1.52
N ARG A 42 -12.66 -4.52 -0.83
CA ARG A 42 -14.02 -4.31 -0.26
C ARG A 42 -15.04 -3.88 -1.32
N SER A 43 -14.57 -3.33 -2.45
CA SER A 43 -15.43 -2.81 -3.53
C SER A 43 -16.16 -3.94 -4.27
N GLU A 44 -17.38 -3.65 -4.71
CA GLU A 44 -18.18 -4.58 -5.51
C GLU A 44 -17.93 -4.50 -7.02
N ASP A 45 -17.24 -3.45 -7.48
CA ASP A 45 -16.83 -3.20 -8.87
C ASP A 45 -16.23 -4.45 -9.54
N VAL A 46 -16.91 -4.91 -10.60
CA VAL A 46 -16.60 -6.13 -11.33
C VAL A 46 -15.22 -6.04 -12.00
N TYR A 47 -14.89 -4.90 -12.62
CA TYR A 47 -13.60 -4.73 -13.31
C TYR A 47 -12.43 -4.77 -12.33
N LEU A 48 -12.59 -4.14 -11.16
CA LEU A 48 -11.56 -4.20 -10.12
C LEU A 48 -11.37 -5.64 -9.60
N LYS A 49 -12.45 -6.41 -9.44
CA LYS A 49 -12.38 -7.82 -9.04
C LYS A 49 -11.67 -8.67 -10.11
N LEU A 50 -11.91 -8.42 -11.40
CA LEU A 50 -11.24 -9.12 -12.49
C LEU A 50 -9.74 -8.82 -12.53
N ILE A 51 -9.35 -7.55 -12.44
CA ILE A 51 -7.93 -7.15 -12.38
C ILE A 51 -7.24 -7.80 -11.17
N VAL A 52 -7.91 -7.83 -10.01
CA VAL A 52 -7.40 -8.52 -8.82
C VAL A 52 -7.19 -10.02 -9.06
N LYS A 53 -8.13 -10.70 -9.72
CA LYS A 53 -7.99 -12.13 -10.05
C LYS A 53 -6.78 -12.37 -10.95
N LEU A 54 -6.58 -11.52 -11.97
CA LEU A 54 -5.43 -11.56 -12.87
C LEU A 54 -4.11 -11.39 -12.10
N TYR A 55 -3.99 -10.35 -11.26
CA TYR A 55 -2.76 -10.13 -10.49
C TYR A 55 -2.54 -11.18 -9.39
N ARG A 56 -3.58 -11.80 -8.83
CA ARG A 56 -3.43 -12.97 -7.93
C ARG A 56 -2.83 -14.16 -8.67
N PHE A 57 -3.28 -14.41 -9.91
CA PHE A 57 -2.72 -15.47 -10.75
C PHE A 57 -1.25 -15.19 -11.07
N LEU A 58 -0.93 -13.96 -11.50
CA LEU A 58 0.44 -13.56 -11.82
C LEU A 58 1.37 -13.72 -10.61
N VAL A 59 0.99 -13.22 -9.44
CA VAL A 59 1.82 -13.34 -8.21
C VAL A 59 2.12 -14.80 -7.88
N ARG A 60 1.12 -15.69 -8.01
CA ARG A 60 1.28 -17.11 -7.71
C ARG A 60 2.24 -17.81 -8.68
N ARG A 61 2.24 -17.44 -9.96
CA ARG A 61 3.03 -18.12 -11.02
C ARG A 61 4.42 -17.51 -11.21
N THR A 62 4.53 -16.18 -11.25
CA THR A 62 5.77 -15.47 -11.59
C THR A 62 6.69 -15.22 -10.39
N LYS A 63 6.17 -15.26 -9.16
CA LYS A 63 6.91 -14.93 -7.91
C LYS A 63 7.60 -13.55 -7.92
N SER A 64 7.19 -12.61 -8.77
CA SER A 64 7.80 -11.26 -8.80
C SER A 64 7.29 -10.37 -7.65
N HIS A 65 8.21 -9.65 -7.00
CA HIS A 65 7.87 -8.71 -5.92
C HIS A 65 7.02 -7.53 -6.42
N PHE A 66 7.24 -7.10 -7.65
CA PHE A 66 6.47 -6.02 -8.29
C PHE A 66 4.96 -6.32 -8.30
N ASN A 67 4.57 -7.50 -8.78
CA ASN A 67 3.17 -7.92 -8.83
C ASN A 67 2.56 -8.05 -7.44
N ALA A 68 3.34 -8.52 -6.46
CA ALA A 68 2.89 -8.61 -5.07
C ALA A 68 2.58 -7.23 -4.48
N VAL A 69 3.37 -6.21 -4.83
CA VAL A 69 3.14 -4.82 -4.43
C VAL A 69 1.91 -4.24 -5.11
N ILE A 70 1.72 -4.46 -6.43
CA ILE A 70 0.51 -4.00 -7.14
C ILE A 70 -0.74 -4.62 -6.51
N LEU A 71 -0.75 -5.93 -6.30
CA LEU A 71 -1.88 -6.64 -5.69
C LEU A 71 -2.23 -6.06 -4.31
N LYS A 72 -1.22 -5.82 -3.47
CA LYS A 72 -1.42 -5.17 -2.17
C LYS A 72 -2.01 -3.77 -2.30
N ARG A 73 -1.62 -3.00 -3.32
CA ARG A 73 -2.14 -1.64 -3.58
C ARG A 73 -3.55 -1.66 -4.15
N LEU A 74 -3.94 -2.66 -4.94
CA LEU A 74 -5.32 -2.81 -5.45
C LEU A 74 -6.33 -3.04 -4.31
N PHE A 75 -5.93 -3.72 -3.23
CA PHE A 75 -6.79 -3.92 -2.04
C PHE A 75 -6.96 -2.66 -1.18
N MET A 76 -6.15 -1.63 -1.40
CA MET A 76 -6.19 -0.42 -0.58
C MET A 76 -7.47 0.39 -0.79
N SER A 77 -7.93 1.04 0.27
CA SER A 77 -9.01 2.02 0.22
C SER A 77 -8.67 3.20 -0.70
N LYS A 78 -9.70 3.93 -1.17
CA LYS A 78 -9.55 5.16 -1.96
C LYS A 78 -8.61 6.16 -1.28
N THR A 79 -8.71 6.31 0.04
CA THR A 79 -7.86 7.19 0.85
C THR A 79 -6.36 6.85 0.78
N ASN A 80 -6.02 5.59 0.54
CA ASN A 80 -4.65 5.09 0.43
C ASN A 80 -4.14 5.00 -1.01
N ARG A 81 -5.02 5.26 -2.00
CA ARG A 81 -4.73 5.41 -3.43
C ARG A 81 -4.89 6.89 -3.84
N PRO A 82 -3.98 7.77 -3.37
CA PRO A 82 -4.06 9.19 -3.71
C PRO A 82 -3.83 9.41 -5.21
N PRO A 83 -4.46 10.45 -5.80
CA PRO A 83 -4.19 10.83 -7.17
C PRO A 83 -2.74 11.32 -7.33
N LEU A 84 -2.21 11.18 -8.55
CA LEU A 84 -0.88 11.65 -8.93
C LEU A 84 -1.04 12.70 -10.04
N SER A 85 -0.49 13.89 -9.83
CA SER A 85 -0.52 14.96 -10.83
C SER A 85 0.54 14.76 -11.90
N MET A 86 0.25 15.20 -13.13
CA MET A 86 1.20 15.18 -14.25
C MET A 86 2.54 15.83 -13.90
N ARG A 87 2.53 16.93 -13.12
CA ARG A 87 3.76 17.58 -12.65
C ARG A 87 4.70 16.69 -11.86
N ARG A 88 4.15 15.82 -11.03
CA ARG A 88 4.97 14.89 -10.27
C ARG A 88 5.42 13.72 -11.14
N LEU A 89 4.61 13.31 -12.12
CA LEU A 89 5.02 12.27 -13.08
C LEU A 89 6.23 12.70 -13.88
N VAL A 90 6.21 13.88 -14.49
CA VAL A 90 7.35 14.42 -15.25
C VAL A 90 8.62 14.38 -14.41
N ARG A 91 8.56 14.94 -13.19
CA ARG A 91 9.71 14.96 -12.26
C ARG A 91 10.23 13.58 -11.85
N PHE A 92 9.37 12.57 -11.76
CA PHE A 92 9.81 11.22 -11.42
C PHE A 92 10.31 10.41 -12.62
N MET A 93 9.94 10.84 -13.83
CA MET A 93 10.31 10.23 -15.10
C MET A 93 11.54 10.90 -15.75
N GLU A 94 12.00 12.03 -15.22
CA GLU A 94 13.30 12.62 -15.57
C GLU A 94 14.41 11.56 -15.43
N GLY A 95 15.14 11.31 -16.53
CA GLY A 95 16.20 10.29 -16.60
C GLY A 95 15.72 8.83 -16.78
N LYS A 96 14.41 8.60 -16.98
CA LYS A 96 13.81 7.25 -17.12
C LYS A 96 12.82 7.15 -18.28
N GLY A 97 13.17 7.72 -19.44
CA GLY A 97 12.27 7.87 -20.59
C GLY A 97 11.69 6.55 -21.12
N ASP A 98 12.48 5.47 -21.10
CA ASP A 98 12.08 4.19 -21.71
C ASP A 98 11.14 3.35 -20.83
N GLN A 99 11.04 3.69 -19.55
CA GLN A 99 10.32 2.89 -18.57
C GLN A 99 8.83 3.26 -18.51
N ILE A 100 7.99 2.29 -18.18
CA ILE A 100 6.55 2.52 -18.01
C ILE A 100 6.28 3.01 -16.59
N ALA A 101 5.65 4.17 -16.45
CA ALA A 101 5.21 4.70 -15.16
C ALA A 101 3.92 4.00 -14.69
N VAL A 102 3.98 3.23 -13.60
CA VAL A 102 2.84 2.44 -13.10
C VAL A 102 2.27 3.05 -11.83
N ILE A 103 0.99 3.41 -11.85
CA ILE A 103 0.33 4.15 -10.78
C ILE A 103 -0.96 3.43 -10.38
N VAL A 104 -0.97 2.91 -9.15
CA VAL A 104 -2.19 2.30 -8.58
C VAL A 104 -3.06 3.41 -7.96
N GLY A 105 -3.65 4.22 -8.83
CA GLY A 105 -4.42 5.41 -8.47
C GLY A 105 -4.95 6.13 -9.71
N THR A 106 -5.34 7.39 -9.54
CA THR A 106 -5.84 8.25 -10.62
C THR A 106 -4.78 9.24 -11.06
N VAL A 107 -4.63 9.45 -12.36
CA VAL A 107 -3.76 10.49 -12.92
C VAL A 107 -4.59 11.73 -13.23
N THR A 108 -4.17 12.86 -12.66
CA THR A 108 -4.85 14.15 -12.80
C THR A 108 -4.00 15.13 -13.58
N ASP A 109 -4.66 15.90 -14.44
CA ASP A 109 -4.01 16.99 -15.17
C ASP A 109 -3.54 18.11 -14.22
N ASP A 110 -2.51 18.85 -14.66
CA ASP A 110 -1.98 20.01 -13.98
C ASP A 110 -1.71 21.13 -15.01
N LYS A 111 -2.59 22.13 -15.03
CA LYS A 111 -2.51 23.29 -15.95
C LYS A 111 -1.26 24.15 -15.76
N ARG A 112 -0.54 23.99 -14.64
CA ARG A 112 0.68 24.76 -14.34
C ARG A 112 1.87 24.33 -15.20
N ILE A 113 1.77 23.18 -15.85
CA ILE A 113 2.75 22.71 -16.81
C ILE A 113 2.25 23.03 -18.19
N TYR A 114 3.12 23.63 -18.99
CA TYR A 114 2.85 23.91 -20.40
C TYR A 114 3.15 22.68 -21.25
N GLU A 115 4.38 22.19 -21.19
CA GLU A 115 4.85 21.07 -22.01
C GLU A 115 4.88 19.76 -21.22
N VAL A 116 4.28 18.72 -21.80
CA VAL A 116 4.32 17.36 -21.26
C VAL A 116 5.21 16.53 -22.18
N PRO A 117 6.28 15.89 -21.66
CA PRO A 117 7.10 15.01 -22.47
C PRO A 117 6.35 13.72 -22.80
N ALA A 118 6.70 13.11 -23.94
CA ALA A 118 6.18 11.80 -24.33
C ALA A 118 6.54 10.76 -23.27
N MET A 119 5.54 10.08 -22.71
CA MET A 119 5.75 9.06 -21.67
C MET A 119 4.68 7.98 -21.73
N LYS A 120 5.05 6.77 -21.28
CA LYS A 120 4.14 5.62 -21.17
C LYS A 120 3.65 5.51 -19.73
N VAL A 121 2.35 5.71 -19.51
CA VAL A 121 1.75 5.73 -18.17
C VAL A 121 0.68 4.66 -18.06
N ALA A 122 0.80 3.77 -17.08
CA ALA A 122 -0.22 2.81 -16.71
C ALA A 122 -0.91 3.24 -15.41
N ALA A 123 -2.24 3.39 -15.43
CA ALA A 123 -3.00 3.77 -14.23
C ALA A 123 -4.37 3.11 -14.15
N LEU A 124 -5.00 3.18 -12.97
CA LEU A 124 -6.37 2.66 -12.79
C LEU A 124 -7.40 3.56 -13.47
N ARG A 125 -7.19 4.87 -13.39
CA ARG A 125 -8.07 5.89 -13.97
C ARG A 125 -7.25 7.06 -14.46
N PHE A 126 -7.64 7.60 -15.59
CA PHE A 126 -7.15 8.87 -16.12
C PHE A 126 -8.29 9.86 -16.10
N THR A 127 -8.00 11.11 -15.75
CA THR A 127 -8.87 12.22 -16.11
C THR A 127 -8.84 12.42 -17.63
N GLU A 128 -9.96 12.79 -18.24
CA GLU A 128 -10.06 12.96 -19.70
C GLU A 128 -9.06 13.98 -20.23
N THR A 129 -8.89 15.09 -19.50
CA THR A 129 -7.91 16.12 -19.81
C THR A 129 -6.47 15.61 -19.74
N ALA A 130 -6.12 14.81 -18.71
CA ALA A 130 -4.79 14.21 -18.63
C ALA A 130 -4.54 13.20 -19.76
N ARG A 131 -5.55 12.39 -20.10
CA ARG A 131 -5.46 11.43 -21.20
C ARG A 131 -5.22 12.14 -22.53
N ALA A 132 -6.00 13.17 -22.85
CA ALA A 132 -5.84 13.94 -24.08
C ALA A 132 -4.44 14.57 -24.17
N ARG A 133 -3.95 15.18 -23.08
CA ARG A 133 -2.61 15.79 -23.06
C ARG A 133 -1.47 14.78 -23.26
N ILE A 134 -1.56 13.60 -22.65
CA ILE A 134 -0.54 12.56 -22.82
C ILE A 134 -0.52 12.05 -24.26
N ILE A 135 -1.69 11.80 -24.84
CA ILE A 135 -1.80 11.32 -26.22
C ILE A 135 -1.31 12.39 -27.21
N ASN A 136 -1.69 13.66 -27.01
CA ASN A 136 -1.25 14.77 -27.86
C ASN A 136 0.26 15.00 -27.78
N ALA A 137 0.88 14.70 -26.64
CA ALA A 137 2.33 14.72 -26.47
C ALA A 137 3.06 13.51 -27.11
N GLY A 138 2.33 12.60 -27.79
CA GLY A 138 2.89 11.37 -28.35
C GLY A 138 3.16 10.27 -27.31
N GLY A 139 2.58 10.39 -26.12
CA GLY A 139 2.66 9.38 -25.06
C GLY A 139 1.57 8.32 -25.14
N GLU A 140 1.69 7.28 -24.32
CA GLU A 140 0.72 6.18 -24.27
C GLU A 140 0.05 6.09 -22.89
N CYS A 141 -1.28 6.02 -22.89
CA CYS A 141 -2.09 5.76 -21.70
C CYS A 141 -2.49 4.28 -21.66
N LEU A 142 -1.96 3.52 -20.71
CA LEU A 142 -2.16 2.08 -20.56
C LEU A 142 -3.09 1.73 -19.40
N THR A 143 -3.82 0.64 -19.58
CA THR A 143 -4.56 -0.02 -18.51
C THR A 143 -3.73 -1.11 -17.84
N PHE A 144 -4.19 -1.62 -16.69
CA PHE A 144 -3.46 -2.63 -15.93
C PHE A 144 -3.48 -4.02 -16.59
N ASP A 145 -4.52 -4.34 -17.35
CA ASP A 145 -4.60 -5.52 -18.22
C ASP A 145 -3.60 -5.43 -19.38
N GLN A 146 -3.51 -4.30 -20.07
CA GLN A 146 -2.50 -4.06 -21.11
C GLN A 146 -1.07 -4.13 -20.55
N LEU A 147 -0.85 -3.58 -19.36
CA LEU A 147 0.44 -3.68 -18.67
C LEU A 147 0.83 -5.13 -18.38
N ALA A 148 -0.13 -5.95 -17.94
CA ALA A 148 0.11 -7.37 -17.65
C ALA A 148 0.51 -8.17 -18.90
N LEU A 149 -0.03 -7.81 -20.07
CA LEU A 149 0.35 -8.42 -21.35
C LEU A 149 1.77 -8.02 -21.78
N ARG A 150 2.13 -6.74 -21.64
CA ARG A 150 3.44 -6.23 -22.05
C ARG A 150 4.57 -6.64 -21.11
N ALA A 151 4.34 -6.54 -19.80
CA ALA A 151 5.37 -6.72 -18.77
C ALA A 151 4.83 -7.58 -17.61
N PRO A 152 4.59 -8.89 -17.80
CA PRO A 152 4.06 -9.77 -16.76
C PRO A 152 4.97 -9.91 -15.55
N LEU A 153 6.29 -9.71 -15.73
CA LEU A 153 7.28 -9.68 -14.64
C LEU A 153 7.45 -8.30 -13.99
N GLY A 154 7.04 -7.23 -14.67
CA GLY A 154 7.28 -5.84 -14.25
C GLY A 154 8.65 -5.26 -14.63
N GLN A 155 9.35 -5.87 -15.59
CA GLN A 155 10.61 -5.34 -16.12
C GLN A 155 10.39 -3.98 -16.80
N ASN A 156 11.37 -3.08 -16.68
CA ASN A 156 11.31 -1.71 -17.24
C ASN A 156 10.09 -0.90 -16.80
N THR A 157 9.66 -1.08 -15.54
CA THR A 157 8.55 -0.32 -14.96
C THR A 157 8.97 0.45 -13.71
N VAL A 158 8.39 1.63 -13.53
CA VAL A 158 8.56 2.45 -12.32
C VAL A 158 7.25 2.52 -11.57
N LEU A 159 7.22 1.93 -10.38
CA LEU A 159 6.03 1.92 -9.54
C LEU A 159 5.92 3.20 -8.70
N LEU A 160 5.08 4.13 -9.12
CA LEU A 160 4.90 5.42 -8.46
C LEU A 160 3.71 5.44 -7.50
N ARG A 161 3.70 6.40 -6.59
CA ARG A 161 2.58 6.64 -5.65
C ARG A 161 2.39 8.14 -5.43
N GLY A 162 1.14 8.58 -5.41
CA GLY A 162 0.79 9.95 -5.03
C GLY A 162 1.05 10.24 -3.54
N PRO A 163 1.06 11.54 -3.15
CA PRO A 163 1.26 11.95 -1.77
C PRO A 163 0.06 11.57 -0.88
N LYS A 164 0.25 10.61 0.01
CA LYS A 164 -0.81 10.16 0.94
C LYS A 164 -1.10 11.20 2.04
N ASN A 165 -0.06 11.84 2.57
CA ASN A 165 -0.15 12.68 3.77
C ASN A 165 -0.50 14.14 3.48
N ALA A 166 -0.61 14.52 2.20
CA ALA A 166 -0.93 15.91 1.80
C ALA A 166 -2.42 16.28 1.96
N ARG A 167 -3.26 15.35 2.43
CA ARG A 167 -4.70 15.57 2.59
C ARG A 167 -5.00 16.45 3.81
N GLU A 168 -6.09 17.20 3.74
CA GLU A 168 -6.51 18.09 4.83
C GLU A 168 -6.72 17.38 6.16
N ALA A 169 -7.37 16.22 6.15
CA ALA A 169 -7.60 15.43 7.38
C ALA A 169 -6.28 15.10 8.12
N VAL A 170 -5.20 14.84 7.39
CA VAL A 170 -3.89 14.48 7.98
C VAL A 170 -3.25 15.68 8.69
N LYS A 171 -3.59 16.92 8.29
CA LYS A 171 -3.10 18.13 8.97
C LYS A 171 -3.64 18.27 10.39
N HIS A 172 -4.75 17.62 10.70
CA HIS A 172 -5.36 17.61 12.03
C HIS A 172 -4.86 16.46 12.91
N PHE A 173 -3.99 15.59 12.40
CA PHE A 173 -3.42 14.48 13.16
C PHE A 173 -2.07 14.87 13.78
N GLY A 174 -1.59 14.02 14.70
CA GLY A 174 -0.35 14.25 15.44
C GLY A 174 -0.59 14.82 16.84
N PRO A 175 0.43 15.44 17.44
CA PRO A 175 0.32 16.07 18.76
C PRO A 175 -0.83 17.07 18.83
N ALA A 176 -1.49 17.15 19.99
CA ALA A 176 -2.63 18.03 20.15
C ALA A 176 -2.27 19.51 19.86
N PRO A 177 -3.17 20.29 19.24
CA PRO A 177 -2.91 21.68 18.94
C PRO A 177 -2.75 22.48 20.25
N GLY A 178 -1.57 23.06 20.47
CA GLY A 178 -1.25 23.76 21.73
C GLY A 178 -0.29 22.99 22.64
N VAL A 179 0.31 21.91 22.15
CA VAL A 179 1.53 21.32 22.72
C VAL A 179 2.76 22.00 22.08
N PRO A 180 3.84 22.32 22.83
CA PRO A 180 5.05 22.88 22.25
C PRO A 180 5.56 22.04 21.07
N HIS A 181 6.01 22.69 19.99
CA HIS A 181 6.46 22.05 18.75
C HIS A 181 5.36 21.31 17.95
N SER A 182 4.08 21.49 18.28
CA SER A 182 2.97 20.96 17.48
C SER A 182 2.67 21.83 16.25
N ASN A 183 2.63 21.21 15.07
CA ASN A 183 2.22 21.84 13.80
C ASN A 183 0.81 21.43 13.35
N THR A 184 0.04 20.83 14.27
CA THR A 184 -1.28 20.27 13.98
C THR A 184 -2.32 21.37 13.86
N LYS A 185 -3.08 21.32 12.76
CA LYS A 185 -4.14 22.28 12.46
C LYS A 185 -5.30 22.06 13.45
N PRO A 186 -5.77 23.09 14.18
CA PRO A 186 -6.94 22.96 15.05
C PRO A 186 -8.25 22.83 14.24
N TYR A 187 -9.26 22.18 14.83
CA TYR A 187 -10.62 22.14 14.29
C TYR A 187 -11.38 23.40 14.67
N VAL A 188 -11.34 24.41 13.80
CA VAL A 188 -11.96 25.71 14.05
C VAL A 188 -13.20 25.88 13.19
N ARG A 189 -14.26 26.50 13.73
CA ARG A 189 -15.52 26.76 13.01
C ARG A 189 -15.32 27.59 11.73
N SER A 190 -14.49 28.62 11.78
CA SER A 190 -14.17 29.45 10.61
C SER A 190 -12.79 30.08 10.73
N LYS A 191 -12.28 30.60 9.61
CA LYS A 191 -11.03 31.37 9.59
C LYS A 191 -11.33 32.81 9.98
N GLY A 192 -10.62 33.36 10.96
CA GLY A 192 -10.72 34.78 11.29
C GLY A 192 -9.90 35.19 12.51
N ARG A 193 -9.85 36.49 12.81
CA ARG A 193 -9.19 37.02 14.02
C ARG A 193 -9.90 36.56 15.31
N LYS A 194 -11.23 36.42 15.26
CA LYS A 194 -12.09 36.09 16.40
C LYS A 194 -12.05 34.62 16.82
N PHE A 195 -11.52 33.73 15.98
CA PHE A 195 -11.55 32.28 16.21
C PHE A 195 -10.16 31.73 16.55
N GLU A 196 -9.98 31.24 17.77
CA GLU A 196 -8.81 30.48 18.25
C GLU A 196 -7.41 31.09 17.92
N LYS A 197 -7.31 32.43 17.91
CA LYS A 197 -6.07 33.17 17.66
C LYS A 197 -5.57 34.03 18.82
N ALA A 198 -6.19 33.96 20.00
CA ALA A 198 -5.88 34.80 21.16
C ALA A 198 -4.88 34.13 22.11
N ARG A 199 -5.36 33.57 23.23
CA ARG A 199 -4.54 32.89 24.24
C ARG A 199 -3.87 31.64 23.66
N GLY A 200 -2.60 31.39 24.00
CA GLY A 200 -1.85 30.21 23.55
C GLY A 200 -1.28 30.31 22.13
N ARG A 201 -1.58 31.39 21.38
CA ARG A 201 -1.07 31.61 20.01
C ARG A 201 -0.19 32.84 19.86
N ARG A 202 -0.19 33.73 20.85
CA ARG A 202 0.56 35.00 20.84
C ARG A 202 1.18 35.28 22.19
N ASN A 203 2.39 35.83 22.20
CA ASN A 203 3.10 36.20 23.43
C ASN A 203 2.31 37.22 24.26
N SER A 204 1.59 38.14 23.61
CA SER A 204 0.86 39.23 24.27
C SER A 204 -0.41 38.78 25.03
N LYS A 205 -0.83 37.51 24.92
CA LYS A 205 -2.06 37.00 25.55
C LYS A 205 -1.75 35.74 26.36
N GLY A 206 -0.97 35.93 27.42
CA GLY A 206 -0.62 34.91 28.41
C GLY A 206 0.64 34.13 28.05
N PHE A 207 0.54 33.25 27.05
CA PHE A 207 1.67 32.45 26.57
C PHE A 207 1.51 32.10 25.10
N LYS A 208 2.60 31.69 24.46
CA LYS A 208 2.63 31.19 23.08
C LYS A 208 3.17 29.78 23.06
N VAL A 209 2.48 28.93 22.32
CA VAL A 209 2.91 27.58 21.98
C VAL A 209 3.31 27.50 20.52
#